data_AF-A0A7Y9PEE0-F1
#
_entry.id   AF-A0A7Y9PEE0-F1
#
_cell.length_a   1.000
_cell.length_b   1.000
_cell.length_c   1.000
_cell.angle_alpha   90.00
_cell.angle_beta   90.00
_cell.angle_gamma   90.00
#
_symmetry.space_group_name_H-M   'P 1'
#
loop_
_entity.id
_entity.type
_entity.pdbx_description
1 polymer ?
#
loop_
_entity_poly.entity_id
_entity_poly.type
_entity_poly.pdbx_seq_one_letter_code
_entity_poly.pdbx_strand_id
1 'polypeptide(L)'
;MASTPDRENPEWTEERIRNAVPFAALPESIRKVITVNRGRGPQKAPKKVPVSIRLSPEVAEGLRATGDGWQARADEALRNWLEKEKRRTKKRRA
;
A
#
# COMPACT_ATOMS: atom_id res chain seq x y z
N MET A 1 -1.12 -29.89 12.81
CA MET A 1 0.33 -29.96 13.09
C MET A 1 0.64 -28.89 14.12
N ALA A 2 1.17 -29.26 15.28
CA ALA A 2 1.49 -28.33 16.36
C ALA A 2 2.68 -27.44 15.96
N SER A 3 2.61 -26.15 16.30
CA SER A 3 3.67 -25.18 16.02
C SER A 3 4.95 -25.64 16.72
N THR A 4 6.05 -25.78 15.99
CA THR A 4 7.34 -26.04 16.66
C THR A 4 7.74 -24.73 17.34
N PRO A 5 7.95 -24.69 18.67
CA PRO A 5 8.36 -23.47 19.34
C PRO A 5 9.73 -23.05 18.80
N ASP A 6 9.79 -21.85 18.21
CA ASP A 6 11.05 -21.22 17.82
C ASP A 6 11.74 -20.71 19.10
N ARG A 7 13.06 -20.86 19.17
CA ARG A 7 13.86 -20.33 20.28
C ARG A 7 13.68 -18.81 20.43
N GLU A 8 13.45 -18.09 19.33
CA GLU A 8 13.20 -16.64 19.36
C GLU A 8 11.72 -16.27 19.53
N ASN A 9 10.82 -17.22 19.29
CA ASN A 9 9.38 -17.02 19.42
C ASN A 9 8.72 -18.24 20.10
N PRO A 10 8.98 -18.43 21.40
CA PRO A 10 8.39 -19.53 22.15
C PRO A 10 6.89 -19.34 22.34
N GLU A 11 6.17 -20.44 22.52
CA GLU A 11 4.73 -20.40 22.76
C GLU A 11 4.39 -19.58 24.01
N TRP A 12 3.22 -18.95 23.96
CA TRP A 12 2.72 -18.11 25.03
C TRP A 12 2.18 -19.00 26.14
N THR A 13 2.89 -19.07 27.27
CA THR A 13 2.44 -19.82 28.45
C THR A 13 1.35 -19.06 29.22
N GLU A 14 0.50 -19.79 29.95
CA GLU A 14 -0.57 -19.20 30.77
C GLU A 14 -0.03 -18.23 31.83
N GLU A 15 1.14 -18.52 32.40
CA GLU A 15 1.82 -17.64 33.34
C GLU A 15 2.25 -16.31 32.70
N ARG A 16 2.70 -16.34 31.44
CA ARG A 16 3.04 -15.12 30.69
C ARG A 16 1.81 -14.28 30.41
N ILE A 17 0.68 -14.93 30.12
CA ILE A 17 -0.60 -14.24 29.92
C ILE A 17 -1.06 -13.60 31.24
N ARG A 18 -0.95 -14.33 32.36
CA ARG A 18 -1.32 -13.83 33.69
C ARG A 18 -0.50 -12.61 34.13
N ASN A 19 0.78 -12.59 33.78
CA ASN A 19 1.71 -11.50 34.11
C ASN A 19 1.73 -10.37 33.06
N ALA A 20 0.93 -10.47 32.00
CA ALA A 20 0.87 -9.43 30.97
C ALA A 20 0.28 -8.13 31.55
N VAL A 21 0.89 -7.00 31.20
CA VAL A 21 0.44 -5.67 31.66
C VAL A 21 -0.25 -4.90 30.53
N PRO A 22 -1.27 -4.07 30.83
CA PRO A 22 -1.87 -3.21 29.83
C PRO A 22 -0.85 -2.19 29.32
N PHE A 23 -1.06 -1.67 28.10
CA PHE A 23 -0.18 -0.66 27.49
C PHE A 23 0.03 0.56 28.40
N ALA A 24 -1.03 0.96 29.12
CA ALA A 24 -1.04 2.05 30.08
C ALA A 24 -0.29 1.77 31.40
N ALA A 25 0.33 0.60 31.56
CA ALA A 25 1.20 0.25 32.68
C ALA A 25 2.69 0.12 32.28
N LEU A 26 3.03 0.25 30.99
CA LEU A 26 4.43 0.20 30.53
C LEU A 26 5.22 1.45 30.99
N PRO A 27 6.56 1.40 31.07
CA PRO A 27 7.37 2.62 31.27
C PRO A 27 7.17 3.64 30.15
N GLU A 28 7.20 4.93 30.49
CA GLU A 28 6.94 6.04 29.55
C GLU A 28 7.91 6.05 28.36
N SER A 29 9.18 5.71 28.61
CA SER A 29 10.20 5.57 27.57
C SER A 29 9.82 4.55 26.49
N ILE A 30 9.25 3.41 26.90
CA ILE A 30 8.82 2.34 26.01
C ILE A 30 7.54 2.73 25.27
N ARG A 31 6.57 3.34 25.97
CA ARG A 31 5.33 3.84 25.35
C ARG A 31 5.63 4.83 24.23
N LYS A 32 6.58 5.73 24.43
CA LYS A 32 6.97 6.73 23.43
C LYS A 32 7.54 6.09 22.16
N VAL A 33 8.44 5.12 22.28
CA VAL A 33 9.02 4.41 21.11
C VAL A 33 7.95 3.64 20.33
N ILE A 34 7.07 2.92 21.03
CA ILE A 34 5.98 2.15 20.39
C ILE A 34 4.98 3.10 19.71
N THR A 35 4.67 4.24 20.33
CA THR A 35 3.69 5.20 19.78
C THR A 35 4.24 5.95 18.57
N VAL A 36 5.52 6.31 18.57
CA VAL A 36 6.19 6.91 17.40
C VAL A 36 6.20 5.95 16.21
N ASN A 37 6.35 4.64 16.46
CA ASN A 37 6.30 3.61 15.41
C ASN A 37 4.88 3.13 15.05
N ARG A 38 3.84 3.56 15.79
CA ARG A 38 2.43 3.19 15.51
C ARG A 38 1.81 3.98 14.36
N GLY A 39 2.42 5.09 13.96
CA GLY A 39 1.97 5.85 12.80
C GLY A 39 2.65 5.32 11.55
N ARG A 40 1.89 4.76 10.60
CA ARG A 40 2.28 4.98 9.21
C ARG A 40 2.25 6.50 9.04
N GLY A 41 3.41 7.10 8.77
CA GLY A 41 3.52 8.55 8.67
C GLY A 41 2.41 9.11 7.78
N PRO A 42 1.97 10.37 8.01
CA PRO A 42 0.85 10.95 7.28
C PRO A 42 1.02 10.65 5.79
N GLN A 43 -0.01 10.09 5.16
CA GLN A 43 0.02 9.72 3.75
C GLN A 43 0.27 11.00 2.94
N LYS A 44 1.55 11.29 2.66
CA LYS A 44 2.02 12.59 2.14
C LYS A 44 1.56 12.91 0.72
N ALA A 45 0.62 12.15 0.15
CA ALA A 45 0.03 12.55 -1.10
C ALA A 45 -1.37 11.92 -1.31
N PRO A 46 -2.32 12.69 -1.86
CA PRO A 46 -3.52 12.12 -2.47
C PRO A 46 -3.11 11.51 -3.82
N LYS A 47 -2.49 10.33 -3.81
CA LYS A 47 -1.88 9.74 -5.00
C LYS A 47 -2.83 8.72 -5.61
N LYS A 48 -3.49 9.15 -6.70
CA LYS A 48 -4.38 8.38 -7.57
C LYS A 48 -5.82 8.27 -7.05
N VAL A 49 -6.74 8.83 -7.82
CA VAL A 49 -8.18 8.65 -7.63
C VAL A 49 -8.54 7.30 -8.25
N PRO A 50 -9.17 6.38 -7.50
CA PRO A 50 -9.64 5.12 -8.07
C PRO A 50 -10.77 5.43 -9.06
N VAL A 51 -10.55 5.11 -10.33
CA VAL A 51 -11.57 5.23 -11.38
C VAL A 51 -11.86 3.83 -11.90
N SER A 52 -13.12 3.43 -11.86
CA SER A 52 -13.59 2.19 -12.49
C SER A 52 -14.01 2.50 -13.92
N ILE A 53 -13.21 2.04 -14.89
CA ILE A 53 -13.51 2.15 -16.32
C ILE A 53 -13.65 0.76 -16.93
N ARG A 54 -14.54 0.63 -17.93
CA ARG A 54 -14.65 -0.59 -18.73
C ARG A 54 -13.65 -0.50 -19.88
N LEU A 55 -12.79 -1.51 -20.01
CA LEU A 55 -11.86 -1.66 -21.12
C LEU A 55 -12.32 -2.83 -22.00
N SER A 56 -11.93 -2.83 -23.28
CA SER A 56 -12.09 -4.01 -24.11
C SER A 56 -11.28 -5.18 -23.54
N PRO A 57 -11.72 -6.45 -23.74
CA PRO A 57 -11.02 -7.62 -23.21
C PRO A 57 -9.54 -7.66 -23.62
N GLU A 58 -9.27 -7.37 -24.89
CA GLU A 58 -7.94 -7.36 -25.50
C GLU A 58 -6.97 -6.42 -24.78
N VAL A 59 -7.46 -5.23 -24.39
CA VAL A 59 -6.66 -4.21 -23.69
C VAL A 59 -6.44 -4.62 -22.24
N ALA A 60 -7.48 -5.13 -21.57
CA ALA A 60 -7.37 -5.57 -20.18
C ALA A 60 -6.40 -6.75 -20.03
N GLU A 61 -6.48 -7.73 -20.93
CA GLU A 61 -5.60 -8.89 -20.98
C GLU A 61 -4.18 -8.49 -21.35
N GLY A 62 -4.00 -7.66 -22.39
CA GLY A 62 -2.70 -7.16 -22.80
C GLY A 62 -1.98 -6.40 -21.68
N LEU A 63 -2.71 -5.56 -20.93
CA LEU A 63 -2.15 -4.87 -19.76
C LEU A 63 -1.75 -5.86 -18.66
N ARG A 64 -2.63 -6.79 -18.28
CA ARG A 64 -2.33 -7.78 -17.23
C ARG A 64 -1.16 -8.68 -17.61
N ALA A 65 -1.05 -9.06 -18.88
CA ALA A 65 0.05 -9.88 -19.41
C ALA A 65 1.42 -9.19 -19.28
N THR A 66 1.48 -7.87 -19.09
CA THR A 66 2.75 -7.17 -18.84
C THR A 66 3.38 -7.52 -17.49
N GLY A 67 2.62 -8.15 -16.57
CA GLY A 67 3.08 -8.60 -15.26
C GLY A 67 2.91 -7.55 -14.17
N ASP A 68 3.71 -7.66 -13.11
CA ASP A 68 3.61 -6.77 -11.96
C ASP A 68 3.77 -5.29 -12.35
N GLY A 69 3.02 -4.42 -11.69
CA GLY A 69 3.01 -2.99 -11.99
C GLY A 69 2.30 -2.61 -13.31
N TRP A 70 1.52 -3.50 -13.93
CA TRP A 70 0.74 -3.17 -15.13
C TRP A 70 -0.17 -1.94 -14.95
N GLN A 71 -0.73 -1.74 -13.75
CA GLN A 71 -1.54 -0.56 -13.44
C GLN A 71 -0.74 0.74 -13.50
N ALA A 72 0.54 0.72 -13.09
CA ALA A 72 1.42 1.88 -13.19
C ALA A 72 1.77 2.19 -14.65
N ARG A 73 2.02 1.16 -15.46
CA ARG A 73 2.22 1.30 -16.91
C ARG A 73 0.97 1.83 -17.63
N ALA A 74 -0.22 1.37 -17.24
CA ALA A 74 -1.48 1.89 -17.77
C ALA A 74 -1.67 3.39 -17.45
N ASP A 75 -1.39 3.77 -16.20
CA ASP A 75 -1.43 5.17 -15.74
C ASP A 75 -0.46 6.06 -16.53
N GLU A 76 0.76 5.60 -16.79
CA GLU A 76 1.74 6.31 -17.63
C GLU A 76 1.28 6.46 -19.09
N ALA A 77 0.75 5.40 -19.69
CA ALA A 77 0.23 5.44 -21.05
C ALA A 77 -0.91 6.48 -21.20
N LEU A 78 -1.82 6.54 -20.22
CA LEU A 78 -2.90 7.53 -20.19
C LEU A 78 -2.38 8.96 -20.05
N ARG A 79 -1.35 9.20 -19.23
CA ARG A 79 -0.71 10.52 -19.13
C ARG A 79 -0.09 10.97 -20.45
N ASN A 80 0.65 10.08 -21.09
CA ASN A 80 1.31 10.35 -22.37
C ASN A 80 0.28 10.64 -23.48
N TRP A 81 -0.84 9.92 -23.49
CA TRP A 81 -1.95 10.17 -24.41
C TRP A 81 -2.58 11.57 -24.17
N LEU A 82 -2.84 11.93 -22.91
CA LEU A 82 -3.38 13.25 -22.55
C LEU A 82 -2.47 14.40 -22.98
N GLU A 83 -1.14 14.25 -22.85
CA GLU A 83 -0.20 15.27 -23.28
C GLU A 83 -0.22 15.47 -24.80
N LYS A 84 -0.26 14.37 -25.56
CA LYS A 84 -0.38 14.42 -27.02
C LYS A 84 -1.68 15.10 -27.45
N GLU A 85 -2.78 14.82 -26.77
CA GLU A 85 -4.08 15.42 -27.09
C GLU A 85 -4.13 16.92 -26.77
N LYS A 86 -3.50 17.36 -25.67
CA LYS A 86 -3.30 18.79 -25.37
C LYS A 86 -2.52 19.52 -26.47
N ARG A 87 -1.45 18.90 -26.98
CA ARG A 87 -0.65 19.47 -28.08
C ARG A 87 -1.47 19.56 -29.38
N ARG A 88 -2.23 18.52 -29.72
CA ARG A 88 -3.12 18.49 -30.90
C ARG A 88 -4.20 19.55 -30.85
N THR A 89 -4.89 19.66 -29.72
CA THR A 89 -5.95 20.65 -29.50
C THR A 89 -5.44 22.08 -29.55
N LYS A 90 -4.24 22.36 -29.00
CA LYS A 90 -3.58 23.68 -29.13
C LYS A 90 -3.29 24.04 -30.59
N LYS A 91 -2.78 23.09 -31.39
CA LYS A 91 -2.50 23.31 -32.82
C LYS A 91 -3.76 23.58 -33.66
N ARG A 92 -4.90 23.03 -33.27
CA ARG A 92 -6.19 23.22 -33.98
C ARG A 92 -6.87 24.56 -33.65
N ARG A 93 -6.44 25.24 -32.58
CA ARG A 93 -6.99 26.52 -32.12
C ARG A 93 -6.11 27.72 -32.49
N ALA A 94 -4.90 27.47 -32.99
CA ALA A 94 -3.99 28.46 -33.55
C ALA A 94 -4.15 28.47 -35.07
#